data_AF-A0A8T5GSM8-F1
#
_entry.id   AF-A0A8T5GSM8-F1
#
_cell.length_a   1.000
_cell.length_b   1.000
_cell.length_c   1.000
_cell.angle_alpha   90.00
_cell.angle_beta   90.00
_cell.angle_gamma   90.00
#
_symmetry.space_group_name_H-M   'P 1'
#
loop_
_entity.id
_entity.type
_entity.pdbx_description
1 polymer ?
#
loop_
_entity_poly.entity_id
_entity_poly.type
_entity_poly.pdbx_seq_one_letter_code
_entity_poly.pdbx_strand_id
1 'polypeptide(L)'
;MAEASEDGFWEFEDGEWSPTQKQLNALQKGAIRHDEVAISREPNTSEGTNLPAEQPFSNLHQPLQDHFLVVSSTKDDGTKKVLMIGAGFVIVLLLLVILSGVLYVWASSLAEGQDANLIGDWTNPEDKLQLLSNGDAKESTGTFETWYTTDGRIFFEYDDYYNDYKYSLVDDVLFLAPYDEDGSLVEENCIAYLEGSRGESQSYYNDRIEQADSDGDFPTWCNPQ
;
A
#
# COMPACT_ATOMS: atom_id res chain seq x y z
N MET A 1 23.80 26.41 -0.93
CA MET A 1 23.58 25.12 -0.25
C MET A 1 22.34 24.56 -0.89
N ALA A 2 22.46 23.46 -1.62
CA ALA A 2 21.32 22.87 -2.34
C ALA A 2 20.34 22.30 -1.31
N GLU A 3 19.05 22.62 -1.48
CA GLU A 3 17.98 22.13 -0.63
C GLU A 3 17.23 21.06 -1.44
N ALA A 4 17.24 19.82 -0.95
CA ALA A 4 16.50 18.73 -1.58
C ALA A 4 15.06 18.70 -1.08
N SER A 5 14.12 18.32 -1.95
CA SER A 5 12.75 18.04 -1.54
C SER A 5 12.70 16.86 -0.57
N GLU A 6 11.70 16.85 0.31
CA GLU A 6 11.50 15.80 1.33
C GLU A 6 11.38 14.39 0.73
N ASP A 7 10.88 14.29 -0.49
CA ASP A 7 10.73 13.04 -1.25
C ASP A 7 12.01 12.66 -2.05
N GLY A 8 13.01 13.54 -2.09
CA GLY A 8 14.29 13.40 -2.78
C GLY A 8 14.20 13.37 -4.31
N PHE A 9 13.07 13.76 -4.90
CA PHE A 9 12.90 13.79 -6.36
C PHE A 9 13.34 15.12 -6.99
N TRP A 10 13.42 16.19 -6.20
CA TRP A 10 13.78 17.53 -6.67
C TRP A 10 14.92 18.13 -5.84
N GLU A 11 15.75 18.92 -6.49
CA GLU A 11 16.85 19.66 -5.87
C GLU A 11 16.76 21.13 -6.27
N PHE A 12 16.85 22.01 -5.27
CA PHE A 12 16.78 23.45 -5.44
C PHE A 12 18.18 24.04 -5.51
N GLU A 13 18.56 24.49 -6.70
CA GLU A 13 19.85 25.15 -6.97
C GLU A 13 19.61 26.51 -7.62
N ASP A 14 20.31 27.54 -7.14
CA ASP A 14 20.30 28.90 -7.70
C ASP A 14 18.91 29.53 -7.94
N GLY A 15 17.94 29.18 -7.10
CA GLY A 15 16.58 29.75 -7.17
C GLY A 15 15.62 28.97 -8.07
N GLU A 16 16.05 27.83 -8.64
CA GLU A 16 15.26 27.01 -9.54
C GLU A 16 15.23 25.53 -9.08
N TRP A 17 14.09 24.88 -9.28
CA TRP A 17 13.92 23.46 -8.98
C TRP A 17 14.35 22.62 -10.19
N SER A 18 15.27 21.69 -9.96
CA SER A 18 15.76 20.76 -10.97
C SER A 18 15.50 19.30 -10.54
N PRO A 19 15.20 18.39 -11.49
CA PRO A 19 14.91 17.00 -11.16
C PRO A 19 16.21 16.25 -10.81
N THR A 20 16.15 15.40 -9.78
CA THR A 20 17.29 14.57 -9.38
C THR A 20 17.42 13.34 -10.29
N GLN A 21 18.55 12.63 -10.18
CA GLN A 21 18.77 11.37 -10.89
C GLN A 21 17.68 10.32 -10.58
N LYS A 22 17.09 10.36 -9.38
CA LYS A 22 15.98 9.51 -8.96
C LYS A 22 14.75 9.76 -9.83
N GLN A 23 14.43 11.03 -10.11
CA GLN A 23 13.33 11.39 -10.98
C GLN A 23 13.59 11.02 -12.44
N LEU A 24 14.81 11.22 -12.94
CA LEU A 24 15.18 10.80 -14.30
C LEU A 24 15.05 9.28 -14.50
N ASN A 25 15.44 8.48 -13.50
CA ASN A 25 15.26 7.03 -13.52
C ASN A 25 13.78 6.62 -13.47
N ALA A 26 12.95 7.34 -12.73
CA ALA A 26 11.50 7.09 -12.69
C ALA A 26 10.85 7.36 -14.06
N LEU A 27 11.23 8.43 -14.74
CA LEU A 27 10.76 8.75 -16.10
C LEU A 27 11.20 7.69 -17.12
N GLN A 28 12.44 7.18 -17.03
CA GLN A 28 12.89 6.07 -17.88
C GLN A 28 12.11 4.76 -17.63
N LYS A 29 11.59 4.57 -16.41
CA LYS A 29 10.73 3.43 -16.04
C LYS A 29 9.25 3.66 -16.37
N GLY A 30 8.92 4.74 -17.06
CA GLY A 30 7.56 5.01 -17.55
C GLY A 30 6.69 5.82 -16.60
N ALA A 31 7.26 6.52 -15.61
CA ALA A 31 6.51 7.52 -14.87
C ALA A 31 6.06 8.65 -15.81
N ILE A 32 4.79 9.04 -15.73
CA ILE A 32 4.21 10.11 -16.56
C ILE A 32 4.25 11.40 -15.75
N ARG A 33 4.77 12.48 -16.34
CA ARG A 33 4.77 13.79 -15.68
C ARG A 33 3.35 14.33 -15.58
N HIS A 34 3.04 14.99 -14.47
CA HIS A 34 1.71 15.57 -14.22
C HIS A 34 1.31 16.66 -15.24
N ASP A 35 2.25 17.22 -16.01
CA ASP A 35 2.00 18.20 -17.08
C ASP A 35 1.72 17.57 -18.46
N GLU A 36 1.99 16.27 -18.65
CA GLU A 36 1.75 15.56 -19.92
C GLU A 36 0.35 14.93 -20.03
N VAL A 37 -0.46 14.95 -18.97
CA VAL A 37 -1.86 14.48 -19.01
C VAL A 37 -2.79 15.57 -19.56
N ALA A 38 -2.44 16.11 -20.71
CA ALA A 38 -3.33 16.86 -21.57
C ALA A 38 -2.90 16.63 -23.02
N ILE A 39 -3.37 15.53 -23.60
CA ILE A 39 -3.65 15.22 -25.02
C ILE A 39 -3.37 13.73 -25.23
N SER A 40 -4.39 12.89 -25.05
CA SER A 40 -4.70 11.71 -25.89
C SER A 40 -5.56 10.70 -25.13
N ARG A 41 -6.89 10.88 -25.20
CA ARG A 41 -7.83 9.76 -25.19
C ARG A 41 -9.18 10.21 -25.74
N GLU A 42 -9.31 10.11 -27.06
CA GLU A 42 -10.61 9.77 -27.66
C GLU A 42 -10.69 8.24 -27.76
N PRO A 43 -11.80 7.60 -27.38
CA PRO A 43 -12.00 6.18 -27.61
C PRO A 43 -12.98 5.89 -28.78
N ASN A 44 -12.67 4.80 -29.49
CA ASN A 44 -13.51 3.99 -30.38
C ASN A 44 -13.56 4.47 -31.86
N THR A 45 -13.47 3.65 -32.91
CA THR A 45 -14.14 2.35 -33.14
C THR A 45 -13.57 1.64 -34.41
N SER A 46 -13.56 0.30 -34.37
CA SER A 46 -13.69 -0.73 -35.44
C SER A 46 -12.71 -0.90 -36.62
N GLU A 47 -12.44 -2.20 -36.85
CA GLU A 47 -12.20 -2.91 -38.12
C GLU A 47 -10.80 -2.93 -38.75
N GLY A 48 -10.17 -4.12 -38.68
CA GLY A 48 -9.95 -4.92 -39.89
C GLY A 48 -8.62 -4.75 -40.64
N THR A 49 -7.82 -5.83 -40.56
CA THR A 49 -6.99 -6.43 -41.63
C THR A 49 -5.58 -5.91 -41.96
N ASN A 50 -4.62 -6.81 -41.70
CA ASN A 50 -3.47 -7.28 -42.51
C ASN A 50 -2.31 -6.33 -42.93
N LEU A 51 -1.09 -6.76 -42.60
CA LEU A 51 0.25 -6.35 -43.11
C LEU A 51 0.42 -6.58 -44.65
N PRO A 52 1.54 -6.24 -45.36
CA PRO A 52 2.83 -5.63 -44.95
C PRO A 52 3.46 -4.55 -45.91
N ALA A 53 4.57 -3.95 -45.46
CA ALA A 53 5.81 -3.59 -46.20
C ALA A 53 5.98 -2.31 -47.09
N GLU A 54 7.18 -1.75 -46.91
CA GLU A 54 8.07 -0.95 -47.79
C GLU A 54 7.86 0.57 -48.03
N GLN A 55 9.02 1.27 -47.96
CA GLN A 55 9.35 2.70 -48.19
C GLN A 55 9.20 3.11 -49.69
N PRO A 56 9.33 4.39 -50.17
CA PRO A 56 10.18 5.49 -49.67
C PRO A 56 9.69 6.96 -49.84
N PHE A 57 10.54 7.89 -49.37
CA PHE A 57 10.49 9.34 -49.52
C PHE A 57 10.48 9.84 -50.98
N SER A 58 9.73 10.91 -51.31
CA SER A 58 10.22 12.20 -51.89
C SER A 58 9.15 13.03 -52.65
N ASN A 59 9.21 14.37 -52.46
CA ASN A 59 8.69 15.51 -53.29
C ASN A 59 7.15 15.75 -53.32
N LEU A 60 6.56 16.96 -53.38
CA LEU A 60 6.90 18.20 -54.11
C LEU A 60 5.97 19.40 -53.71
N HIS A 61 6.52 20.62 -53.61
CA HIS A 61 6.01 22.01 -53.85
C HIS A 61 4.50 22.43 -53.82
N GLN A 62 4.22 23.51 -53.05
CA GLN A 62 3.38 24.75 -53.25
C GLN A 62 2.17 24.77 -54.25
N PRO A 63 1.08 25.59 -54.07
CA PRO A 63 1.11 27.01 -53.64
C PRO A 63 -0.08 27.55 -52.79
N LEU A 64 0.07 28.83 -52.43
CA LEU A 64 -0.86 29.79 -51.81
C LEU A 64 -2.27 29.82 -52.48
N GLN A 65 -3.36 29.87 -51.71
CA GLN A 65 -4.61 30.50 -52.18
C GLN A 65 -5.56 30.91 -51.03
N ASP A 66 -5.85 32.21 -51.01
CA ASP A 66 -6.77 32.94 -50.16
C ASP A 66 -8.14 32.25 -50.02
N HIS A 67 -8.61 32.09 -48.79
CA HIS A 67 -10.03 31.98 -48.49
C HIS A 67 -10.40 33.09 -47.50
N PHE A 68 -11.18 34.02 -48.02
CA PHE A 68 -11.79 35.13 -47.30
C PHE A 68 -12.52 34.67 -46.02
N LEU A 69 -12.30 35.42 -44.94
CA LEU A 69 -13.07 35.32 -43.69
C LEU A 69 -14.50 35.81 -43.94
N VAL A 70 -15.48 34.91 -43.95
CA VAL A 70 -16.87 35.28 -43.68
C VAL A 70 -17.02 35.37 -42.17
N VAL A 71 -17.05 36.59 -41.65
CA VAL A 71 -17.54 36.84 -40.29
C VAL A 71 -19.07 36.69 -40.33
N SER A 72 -19.57 35.52 -39.96
CA SER A 72 -20.96 35.41 -39.48
C SER A 72 -20.95 35.67 -37.98
N SER A 73 -21.46 36.83 -37.56
CA SER A 73 -21.78 37.06 -36.16
C SER A 73 -22.99 36.20 -35.79
N THR A 74 -22.75 35.05 -35.18
CA THR A 74 -23.82 34.34 -34.47
C THR A 74 -24.01 35.02 -33.13
N LYS A 75 -25.08 35.82 -33.12
CA LYS A 75 -25.73 36.41 -31.97
C LYS A 75 -25.82 35.39 -30.83
N ASP A 76 -25.24 35.77 -29.70
CA ASP A 76 -25.44 35.15 -28.40
C ASP A 76 -26.94 35.09 -28.12
N ASP A 77 -27.43 33.88 -27.84
CA ASP A 77 -28.73 33.70 -27.21
C ASP A 77 -28.75 32.36 -26.47
N GLY A 78 -29.02 32.42 -25.17
CA GLY A 78 -29.58 31.29 -24.44
C GLY A 78 -28.62 30.50 -23.57
N THR A 79 -28.05 31.18 -22.57
CA THR A 79 -27.87 30.67 -21.20
C THR A 79 -28.88 29.56 -20.86
N LYS A 80 -28.44 28.28 -20.77
CA LYS A 80 -29.04 27.16 -20.00
C LYS A 80 -28.46 25.77 -20.38
N LYS A 81 -27.14 25.56 -20.30
CA LYS A 81 -26.55 24.20 -20.32
C LYS A 81 -25.36 23.98 -19.38
N VAL A 82 -25.11 24.88 -18.42
CA VAL A 82 -24.02 24.73 -17.43
C VAL A 82 -24.52 24.28 -16.05
N LEU A 83 -25.82 24.23 -15.81
CA LEU A 83 -26.39 23.91 -14.49
C LEU A 83 -26.61 22.41 -14.20
N MET A 84 -26.05 21.49 -15.00
CA MET A 84 -26.27 20.04 -14.81
C MET A 84 -25.00 19.18 -14.75
N ILE A 85 -23.82 19.79 -14.53
CA ILE A 85 -22.57 19.05 -14.27
C ILE A 85 -22.11 19.23 -12.80
N GLY A 86 -22.45 20.36 -12.17
CA GLY A 86 -22.09 20.62 -10.77
C GLY A 86 -22.81 19.74 -9.74
N ALA A 87 -24.08 19.40 -9.97
CA ALA A 87 -24.86 18.61 -9.01
C ALA A 87 -24.39 17.15 -8.92
N GLY A 88 -24.02 16.54 -10.05
CA GLY A 88 -23.50 15.17 -10.10
C GLY A 88 -22.16 15.03 -9.39
N PHE A 89 -21.25 15.99 -9.59
CA PHE A 89 -19.93 15.99 -8.95
C PHE A 89 -20.02 16.15 -7.42
N VAL A 90 -20.91 17.02 -6.94
CA VAL A 90 -21.15 17.19 -5.49
C VAL A 90 -21.75 15.94 -4.87
N ILE A 91 -22.66 15.25 -5.57
CA ILE A 91 -23.22 13.97 -5.09
C ILE A 91 -22.15 12.88 -5.06
N VAL A 92 -21.29 12.78 -6.08
CA VAL A 92 -20.19 11.80 -6.09
C VAL A 92 -19.18 12.08 -4.99
N LEU A 93 -18.79 13.33 -4.76
CA LEU A 93 -17.90 13.70 -3.65
C LEU A 93 -18.55 13.43 -2.29
N LEU A 94 -19.84 13.75 -2.12
CA LEU A 94 -20.58 13.41 -0.89
C LEU A 94 -20.65 11.90 -0.69
N LEU A 95 -20.92 11.14 -1.76
CA LEU A 95 -20.92 9.68 -1.71
C LEU A 95 -19.52 9.14 -1.38
N LEU A 96 -18.44 9.71 -1.90
CA LEU A 96 -17.07 9.32 -1.55
C LEU A 96 -16.72 9.64 -0.10
N VAL A 97 -17.17 10.78 0.43
CA VAL A 97 -16.99 11.15 1.85
C VAL A 97 -17.82 10.24 2.75
N ILE A 98 -19.04 9.88 2.34
CA ILE A 98 -19.88 8.92 3.06
C ILE A 98 -19.26 7.52 2.98
N LEU A 99 -18.77 7.11 1.81
CA LEU A 99 -18.13 5.81 1.59
C LEU A 99 -16.83 5.70 2.37
N SER A 100 -16.01 6.77 2.44
CA SER A 100 -14.79 6.79 3.24
C SER A 100 -15.11 6.79 4.73
N GLY A 101 -16.17 7.46 5.18
CA GLY A 101 -16.65 7.37 6.56
C GLY A 101 -17.15 5.97 6.91
N VAL A 102 -17.89 5.33 5.99
CA VAL A 102 -18.36 3.95 6.16
C VAL A 102 -17.17 2.98 6.17
N LEU A 103 -16.24 3.09 5.22
CA LEU A 103 -15.01 2.28 5.18
C LEU A 103 -14.14 2.49 6.42
N TYR A 104 -14.02 3.72 6.93
CA TYR A 104 -13.32 4.02 8.17
C TYR A 104 -13.98 3.34 9.37
N VAL A 105 -15.31 3.32 9.45
CA VAL A 105 -16.04 2.62 10.52
C VAL A 105 -15.92 1.11 10.37
N TRP A 106 -15.93 0.54 9.17
CA TRP A 106 -15.69 -0.89 8.97
C TRP A 106 -14.24 -1.28 9.34
N ALA A 107 -13.24 -0.48 8.94
CA ALA A 107 -11.85 -0.67 9.35
C ALA A 107 -11.66 -0.51 10.88
N SER A 108 -12.36 0.45 11.49
CA SER A 108 -12.34 0.64 12.94
C SER A 108 -13.08 -0.49 13.68
N SER A 109 -14.13 -1.06 13.09
CA SER A 109 -14.85 -2.20 13.68
C SER A 109 -14.12 -3.54 13.49
N LEU A 110 -13.21 -3.65 12.52
CA LEU A 110 -12.21 -4.72 12.44
C LEU A 110 -11.17 -4.56 13.57
N ALA A 111 -10.79 -3.32 13.90
CA ALA A 111 -9.91 -3.04 15.03
C ALA A 111 -10.59 -3.26 16.40
N GLU A 112 -11.93 -3.37 16.45
CA GLU A 112 -12.69 -3.60 17.70
C GLU A 112 -12.54 -5.03 18.27
N GLY A 113 -11.78 -5.90 17.59
CA GLY A 113 -11.35 -7.22 18.07
C GLY A 113 -9.84 -7.36 18.30
N GLN A 114 -9.04 -6.31 18.06
CA GLN A 114 -7.58 -6.37 18.22
C GLN A 114 -7.17 -6.25 19.68
N ASP A 115 -6.39 -7.22 20.18
CA ASP A 115 -5.77 -7.11 21.51
C ASP A 115 -4.69 -6.02 21.47
N ALA A 116 -5.00 -4.86 22.06
CA ALA A 116 -4.13 -3.70 22.05
C ALA A 116 -2.77 -3.95 22.74
N ASN A 117 -2.66 -4.98 23.58
CA ASN A 117 -1.40 -5.33 24.22
C ASN A 117 -0.40 -6.01 23.27
N LEU A 118 -0.87 -6.46 22.10
CA LEU A 118 0.00 -7.04 21.07
C LEU A 118 0.66 -5.97 20.19
N ILE A 119 0.20 -4.72 20.24
CA ILE A 119 0.74 -3.64 19.41
C ILE A 119 2.17 -3.31 19.87
N GLY A 120 3.14 -3.48 18.98
CA GLY A 120 4.54 -3.24 19.31
C GLY A 120 5.52 -3.94 18.37
N ASP A 121 6.79 -3.83 18.75
CA ASP A 121 7.88 -4.58 18.14
C ASP A 121 8.14 -5.84 18.97
N TRP A 122 8.29 -6.97 18.30
CA TRP A 122 8.49 -8.30 18.88
C TRP A 122 9.69 -8.92 18.21
N THR A 123 10.70 -9.34 18.96
CA THR A 123 11.93 -9.90 18.38
C THR A 123 12.34 -11.20 19.04
N ASN A 124 12.95 -12.06 18.24
CA ASN A 124 13.74 -13.19 18.71
C ASN A 124 15.08 -13.20 17.92
N PRO A 125 15.99 -14.16 18.15
CA PRO A 125 17.28 -14.18 17.49
C PRO A 125 17.23 -14.38 15.97
N GLU A 126 16.10 -14.88 15.45
CA GLU A 126 15.93 -15.25 14.04
C GLU A 126 15.02 -14.29 13.26
N ASP A 127 14.11 -13.59 13.95
CA ASP A 127 13.03 -12.82 13.35
C ASP A 127 12.62 -11.57 14.18
N LYS A 128 11.99 -10.63 13.49
CA LYS A 128 11.42 -9.38 13.98
C LYS A 128 10.01 -9.25 13.41
N LEU A 129 9.03 -9.19 14.30
CA LEU A 129 7.63 -8.99 14.01
C LEU A 129 7.19 -7.62 14.56
N GLN A 130 6.55 -6.80 13.75
CA GLN A 130 5.98 -5.52 14.15
C GLN A 130 4.47 -5.56 13.91
N LEU A 131 3.69 -5.33 14.96
CA LEU A 131 2.23 -5.27 14.93
C LEU A 131 1.78 -3.84 15.15
N LEU A 132 1.22 -3.22 14.11
CA LEU A 132 0.80 -1.83 14.14
C LEU A 132 -0.68 -1.71 14.52
N SER A 133 -1.03 -0.60 15.18
CA SER A 133 -2.39 -0.34 15.68
C SER A 133 -3.45 -0.20 14.58
N ASN A 134 -3.05 -0.07 13.32
CA ASN A 134 -3.94 -0.03 12.16
C ASN A 134 -4.18 -1.41 11.54
N GLY A 135 -3.62 -2.47 12.13
CA GLY A 135 -3.70 -3.84 11.61
C GLY A 135 -2.60 -4.20 10.62
N ASP A 136 -1.66 -3.31 10.31
CA ASP A 136 -0.52 -3.68 9.46
C ASP A 136 0.46 -4.55 10.25
N ALA A 137 0.95 -5.62 9.63
CA ALA A 137 2.01 -6.46 10.15
C ALA A 137 3.28 -6.28 9.32
N LYS A 138 4.45 -6.42 9.95
CA LYS A 138 5.72 -6.55 9.24
C LYS A 138 6.55 -7.62 9.91
N GLU A 139 7.15 -8.49 9.12
CA GLU A 139 7.98 -9.59 9.58
C GLU A 139 9.28 -9.64 8.76
N SER A 140 10.36 -10.28 9.23
CA SER A 140 11.69 -10.16 8.59
C SER A 140 11.74 -10.69 7.17
N THR A 141 10.92 -11.69 6.85
CA THR A 141 10.78 -12.23 5.49
C THR A 141 9.88 -11.35 4.62
N GLY A 142 9.09 -10.47 5.22
CA GLY A 142 8.12 -9.61 4.55
C GLY A 142 6.87 -10.36 4.11
N THR A 143 6.60 -11.54 4.70
CA THR A 143 5.44 -12.35 4.32
C THR A 143 4.15 -11.73 4.84
N PHE A 144 4.09 -11.32 6.10
CA PHE A 144 2.86 -10.82 6.70
C PHE A 144 2.58 -9.36 6.30
N GLU A 145 1.37 -9.11 5.81
CA GLU A 145 0.90 -7.77 5.43
C GLU A 145 -0.08 -7.20 6.47
N THR A 146 -1.00 -8.03 6.96
CA THR A 146 -2.07 -7.63 7.89
C THR A 146 -2.15 -8.60 9.07
N TRP A 147 -2.54 -8.10 10.25
CA TRP A 147 -2.87 -8.91 11.42
C TRP A 147 -4.17 -8.47 12.09
N TYR A 148 -4.82 -9.44 12.73
CA TYR A 148 -5.96 -9.20 13.63
C TYR A 148 -6.13 -10.38 14.59
N THR A 149 -6.92 -10.16 15.64
CA THR A 149 -7.31 -11.21 16.58
C THR A 149 -8.80 -11.45 16.54
N THR A 150 -9.21 -12.71 16.60
CA THR A 150 -10.60 -13.12 16.81
C THR A 150 -10.63 -14.47 17.51
N ASP A 151 -11.61 -14.69 18.40
CA ASP A 151 -11.82 -15.96 19.10
C ASP A 151 -10.57 -16.53 19.81
N GLY A 152 -9.72 -15.66 20.35
CA GLY A 152 -8.48 -16.05 21.05
C GLY A 152 -7.37 -16.56 20.12
N ARG A 153 -7.47 -16.28 18.82
CA ARG A 153 -6.43 -16.55 17.82
C ARG A 153 -5.92 -15.24 17.21
N ILE A 154 -4.71 -15.29 16.69
CA ILE A 154 -4.13 -14.23 15.87
C ILE A 154 -3.99 -14.74 14.44
N PHE A 155 -4.37 -13.90 13.48
CA PHE A 155 -4.32 -14.19 12.06
C PHE A 155 -3.31 -13.27 11.41
N PHE A 156 -2.53 -13.80 10.48
CA PHE A 156 -1.64 -13.06 9.61
C PHE A 156 -2.03 -13.30 8.16
N GLU A 157 -2.37 -12.24 7.44
CA GLU A 157 -2.79 -12.32 6.03
C GLU A 157 -1.65 -11.85 5.11
N TYR A 158 -1.60 -12.48 3.93
CA TYR A 158 -0.66 -12.18 2.86
C TYR A 158 -1.23 -12.59 1.51
N ASP A 159 -1.29 -11.66 0.55
CA ASP A 159 -1.93 -11.89 -0.76
C ASP A 159 -3.36 -12.46 -0.59
N ASP A 160 -3.65 -13.64 -1.16
CA ASP A 160 -4.94 -14.34 -1.02
C ASP A 160 -4.93 -15.41 0.11
N TYR A 161 -3.94 -15.40 1.00
CA TYR A 161 -3.69 -16.44 2.01
C TYR A 161 -3.70 -15.87 3.44
N TYR A 162 -3.90 -16.75 4.41
CA TYR A 162 -3.75 -16.44 5.82
C TYR A 162 -3.13 -17.61 6.58
N ASN A 163 -2.43 -17.29 7.66
CA ASN A 163 -2.03 -18.24 8.69
C ASN A 163 -2.72 -17.85 10.00
N ASP A 164 -3.21 -18.83 10.75
CA ASP A 164 -3.77 -18.60 12.08
C ASP A 164 -2.96 -19.30 13.17
N TYR A 165 -2.84 -18.62 14.30
CA TYR A 165 -2.02 -19.04 15.42
C TYR A 165 -2.83 -18.95 16.71
N LYS A 166 -2.59 -19.92 17.59
CA LYS A 166 -2.88 -19.73 19.00
C LYS A 166 -1.82 -18.81 19.58
N TYR A 167 -2.24 -17.83 20.38
CA TYR A 167 -1.31 -16.92 21.04
C TYR A 167 -1.54 -16.84 22.54
N SER A 168 -0.50 -16.42 23.25
CA SER A 168 -0.58 -15.95 24.63
C SER A 168 0.47 -14.88 24.87
N LEU A 169 0.08 -13.80 25.53
CA LEU A 169 0.99 -12.77 26.00
C LEU A 169 1.19 -12.95 27.50
N VAL A 170 2.44 -13.16 27.93
CA VAL A 170 2.79 -13.27 29.34
C VAL A 170 3.96 -12.32 29.62
N ASP A 171 3.69 -11.28 30.41
CA ASP A 171 4.57 -10.13 30.60
C ASP A 171 5.08 -9.56 29.25
N ASP A 172 6.38 -9.66 29.00
CA ASP A 172 7.09 -9.20 27.79
C ASP A 172 7.34 -10.32 26.77
N VAL A 173 6.66 -11.47 26.89
CA VAL A 173 6.82 -12.64 26.01
C VAL A 173 5.53 -12.95 25.25
N LEU A 174 5.60 -12.89 23.92
CA LEU A 174 4.54 -13.30 23.02
C LEU A 174 4.81 -14.72 22.51
N PHE A 175 3.95 -15.66 22.86
CA PHE A 175 3.99 -17.05 22.38
C PHE A 175 3.02 -17.24 21.23
N LEU A 176 3.45 -17.90 20.16
CA LEU A 176 2.67 -18.21 18.96
C LEU A 176 2.86 -19.67 18.54
N ALA A 177 1.78 -20.41 18.35
CA ALA A 177 1.83 -21.76 17.78
C ALA A 177 0.84 -21.88 16.60
N PRO A 178 1.29 -22.34 15.42
CA PRO A 178 0.44 -22.38 14.23
C PRO A 178 -0.57 -23.52 14.30
N TYR A 179 -1.68 -23.34 13.59
CA TYR A 179 -2.57 -24.45 13.24
C TYR A 179 -2.15 -25.08 11.90
N ASP A 180 -2.33 -26.39 11.75
CA ASP A 180 -2.16 -27.08 10.47
C ASP A 180 -3.42 -27.01 9.60
N GLU A 181 -3.34 -27.58 8.39
CA GLU A 181 -4.46 -27.61 7.43
C GLU A 181 -5.71 -28.34 7.96
N ASP A 182 -5.55 -29.24 8.94
CA ASP A 182 -6.64 -29.96 9.60
C ASP A 182 -7.21 -29.19 10.80
N GLY A 183 -6.66 -28.00 11.12
CA GLY A 183 -7.04 -27.17 12.24
C GLY A 183 -6.50 -27.66 13.59
N SER A 184 -5.50 -28.55 13.59
CA SER A 184 -4.82 -29.03 14.78
C SER A 184 -3.68 -28.09 15.17
N LEU A 185 -3.50 -27.88 16.47
CA LEU A 185 -2.41 -27.04 16.97
C LEU A 185 -1.08 -27.77 16.83
N VAL A 186 -0.10 -27.15 16.16
CA VAL A 186 1.25 -27.70 15.97
C VAL A 186 2.17 -27.16 17.07
N GLU A 187 2.06 -27.76 18.26
CA GLU A 187 2.77 -27.30 19.47
C GLU A 187 4.30 -27.32 19.32
N GLU A 188 4.85 -28.22 18.51
CA GLU A 188 6.29 -28.31 18.23
C GLU A 188 6.85 -27.12 17.45
N ASN A 189 6.00 -26.38 16.75
CA ASN A 189 6.36 -25.18 16.00
C ASN A 189 6.01 -23.91 16.80
N CYS A 190 5.96 -24.00 18.14
CA CYS A 190 5.76 -22.83 18.94
C CYS A 190 6.98 -21.91 18.87
N ILE A 191 6.71 -20.62 18.69
CA ILE A 191 7.70 -19.55 18.61
C ILE A 191 7.42 -18.60 19.77
N ALA A 192 8.48 -18.10 20.40
CA ALA A 192 8.38 -16.99 21.34
C ALA A 192 9.09 -15.75 20.78
N TYR A 193 8.52 -14.59 21.07
CA TYR A 193 9.11 -13.29 20.83
C TYR A 193 9.17 -12.50 22.13
N LEU A 194 10.21 -11.68 22.27
CA LEU A 194 10.32 -10.71 23.36
C LEU A 194 9.94 -9.32 22.87
N GLU A 195 9.31 -8.55 23.74
CA GLU A 195 8.96 -7.16 23.46
C GLU A 195 10.21 -6.30 23.20
N GLY A 196 10.14 -5.49 22.16
CA GLY A 196 11.21 -4.59 21.72
C GLY A 196 12.40 -5.32 21.10
N SER A 197 13.56 -4.65 21.04
CA SER A 197 14.75 -5.13 20.33
C SER A 197 15.68 -6.04 21.14
N ARG A 198 15.34 -6.33 22.40
CA ARG A 198 16.22 -7.12 23.28
C ARG A 198 16.24 -8.60 22.91
N GLY A 199 15.17 -9.10 22.31
CA GLY A 199 15.05 -10.48 21.83
C GLY A 199 15.99 -10.82 20.68
N GLU A 200 16.52 -9.81 19.97
CA GLU A 200 17.55 -10.01 18.93
C GLU A 200 18.85 -10.63 19.47
N SER A 201 19.11 -10.52 20.78
CA SER A 201 20.28 -11.13 21.41
C SER A 201 19.98 -12.55 21.86
N GLN A 202 20.68 -13.53 21.30
CA GLN A 202 20.56 -14.95 21.69
C GLN A 202 20.70 -15.17 23.20
N SER A 203 21.70 -14.57 23.84
CA SER A 203 21.91 -14.74 25.28
C SER A 203 20.76 -14.15 26.10
N TYR A 204 20.29 -12.94 25.74
CA TYR A 204 19.19 -12.31 26.45
C TYR A 204 17.88 -13.07 26.26
N TYR A 205 17.62 -13.52 25.04
CA TYR A 205 16.48 -14.34 24.70
C TYR A 205 16.47 -15.62 25.54
N ASN A 206 17.55 -16.41 25.50
CA ASN A 206 17.64 -17.66 26.25
C ASN A 206 17.45 -17.44 27.76
N ASP A 207 18.14 -16.45 28.35
CA ASP A 207 18.03 -16.16 29.78
C ASP A 207 16.57 -15.81 30.18
N ARG A 208 15.86 -15.03 29.35
CA ARG A 208 14.48 -14.62 29.63
C ARG A 208 13.47 -15.75 29.45
N ILE A 209 13.67 -16.61 28.45
CA ILE A 209 12.84 -17.79 28.16
C ILE A 209 13.02 -18.83 29.27
N GLU A 210 14.26 -19.13 29.69
CA GLU A 210 14.55 -20.01 30.82
C GLU A 210 13.94 -19.49 32.14
N GLN A 211 13.97 -18.17 32.34
CA GLN A 211 13.34 -17.54 33.49
C GLN A 211 11.82 -17.71 33.48
N ALA A 212 11.14 -17.42 32.37
CA ALA A 212 9.68 -17.58 32.29
C ALA A 212 9.24 -19.05 32.46
N ASP A 213 10.00 -20.02 31.94
CA ASP A 213 9.72 -21.44 32.16
C ASP A 213 9.85 -21.79 33.66
N SER A 214 10.92 -21.33 34.31
CA SER A 214 11.16 -21.56 35.74
C SER A 214 10.12 -20.94 36.65
N ASP A 215 9.58 -19.79 36.28
CA ASP A 215 8.53 -19.07 37.02
C ASP A 215 7.13 -19.68 36.81
N GLY A 216 6.98 -20.59 35.84
CA GLY A 216 5.73 -21.28 35.52
C GLY A 216 4.79 -20.48 34.62
N ASP A 217 5.35 -19.51 33.90
CA ASP A 217 4.63 -18.56 33.05
C ASP A 217 4.41 -19.10 31.62
N PHE A 218 5.01 -20.25 31.29
CA PHE A 218 4.85 -20.87 29.98
C PHE A 218 3.44 -21.42 29.76
N PRO A 219 2.81 -21.10 28.61
CA PRO A 219 1.60 -21.78 28.21
C PRO A 219 1.87 -23.28 28.05
N THR A 220 1.03 -24.15 28.60
CA THR A 220 1.25 -25.62 28.59
C THR A 220 1.29 -26.26 27.20
N TRP A 221 0.90 -25.50 26.17
CA TRP A 221 0.83 -25.91 24.77
C TRP A 221 1.98 -25.32 23.94
N CYS A 222 2.90 -24.59 24.56
CA CYS A 222 4.02 -23.95 23.89
C CYS A 222 5.31 -24.29 24.61
N ASN A 223 6.25 -24.91 23.87
CA ASN A 223 7.60 -25.11 24.33
C ASN A 223 8.57 -24.61 23.25
N PRO A 224 8.87 -23.30 23.24
CA PRO A 224 9.71 -22.70 22.21
C PRO A 224 11.12 -23.32 22.28
N GLN A 225 11.64 -23.74 21.13
CA GLN A 225 12.99 -24.29 20.98
C GLN A 225 14.04 -23.20 20.88
#